data_AF-A0A960GYB5-F1
#
_entry.id   AF-A0A960GYB5-F1
#
_cell.length_a   1.000
_cell.length_b   1.000
_cell.length_c   1.000
_cell.angle_alpha   90.00
_cell.angle_beta   90.00
_cell.angle_gamma   90.00
#
_symmetry.space_group_name_H-M   'P 1'
#
loop_
_entity.id
_entity.type
_entity.pdbx_description
1 polymer ?
#
loop_
_entity_poly.entity_id
_entity_poly.type
_entity_poly.pdbx_seq_one_letter_code
_entity_poly.pdbx_strand_id
1 'polypeptide(L)'
;MAKTLLKIFGVVLLLVCAADLRVVLNPAPAAAQDIELADGWRLASATGLAADGKALSTPGFDDAAWHPVRRMPATVLQILEDDGVYPNLYYGKNLLTEVPQDLYKQDWWYRTTFTAPADRQTYRLDFPGINYRAEIWLNGHRVADDRQIVGMYNGHDLDVSRWIQPGRPNTLAVKVIPERAIQDVDGVELADSWYDWINWRYLGYQGPNKNPANGNSFVPDRNAGIWKPVYLRTSGAVSIGAATVNSELPLPDTDSARLTVYATLHNHSPARVRGVLRATITRDGKTPIRVDEPVALAPGEDRELSLGPDEFAQLRVSHPDLWWPYTMGRPDLYDLHLEFVQNGAVTAADSLRFGIRSITQGRDGEDTVAGPDAGGSFYLKVNGKDFLVRGATYTPDLLYRYDPDRDAAILSYARDLGVNMLRLESKISSARFVEMADEMGIPLMYGWMCCNQWEKWQQWDDEDRRVAQESMRSQIDMLRSHASVFVWANGSDGRPPAEVLANYHRILTDLHWQNATVDTVSSLNRDADGRTLWDGIQMAGPYSWRPPSYWFSNQYAAARGSSAEQGDNEHIPPYASLRRFIPPDKLWPINDTWFFHAGSG
;
A
#
# COMPACT_ATOMS: atom_id res chain seq x y z
N MET A 1 -73.60 -3.21 18.13
CA MET A 1 -72.35 -3.28 18.92
C MET A 1 -71.06 -3.42 18.09
N ALA A 2 -71.08 -3.24 16.76
CA ALA A 2 -69.88 -3.46 15.92
C ALA A 2 -69.33 -2.20 15.20
N LYS A 3 -69.93 -1.02 15.39
CA LYS A 3 -69.50 0.22 14.70
C LYS A 3 -68.79 1.25 15.59
N THR A 4 -68.64 0.97 16.89
CA THR A 4 -68.04 1.91 17.86
C THR A 4 -66.62 1.49 18.28
N LEU A 5 -66.21 0.23 18.10
CA LEU A 5 -64.85 -0.22 18.44
C LEU A 5 -63.79 0.11 17.38
N LEU A 6 -64.17 0.33 16.12
CA LEU A 6 -63.21 0.57 15.04
C LEU A 6 -62.67 2.01 14.99
N LYS A 7 -63.30 2.96 15.70
CA LYS A 7 -62.84 4.35 15.77
C LYS A 7 -61.84 4.63 16.91
N ILE A 8 -61.71 3.72 17.88
CA ILE A 8 -60.79 3.90 19.00
C ILE A 8 -59.39 3.33 18.69
N PHE A 9 -59.29 2.32 17.82
CA PHE A 9 -57.97 1.79 17.37
C PHE A 9 -57.27 2.66 16.31
N GLY A 10 -58.03 3.44 15.52
CA GLY A 10 -57.46 4.36 14.53
C GLY A 10 -56.85 5.63 15.11
N VAL A 11 -57.23 6.04 16.33
CA VAL A 11 -56.74 7.29 16.95
C VAL A 11 -55.54 7.03 17.87
N VAL A 12 -55.39 5.82 18.43
CA VAL A 12 -54.22 5.47 19.25
C VAL A 12 -52.98 5.13 18.39
N LEU A 13 -53.17 4.64 17.15
CA LEU A 13 -52.04 4.41 16.22
C LEU A 13 -51.50 5.70 15.56
N LEU A 14 -52.29 6.78 15.58
CA LEU A 14 -51.90 8.10 15.07
C LEU A 14 -51.25 9.01 16.13
N LEU A 15 -51.33 8.65 17.41
CA LEU A 15 -50.73 9.42 18.52
C LEU A 15 -49.40 8.85 19.04
N VAL A 16 -48.98 7.66 18.61
CA VAL A 16 -47.65 7.09 18.91
C VAL A 16 -46.61 7.43 17.82
N CYS A 17 -47.03 7.91 16.65
CA CYS A 17 -46.12 8.35 15.57
C CYS A 17 -45.90 9.87 15.52
N ALA A 18 -46.44 10.65 16.47
CA ALA A 18 -46.43 12.11 16.43
C ALA A 18 -45.50 12.79 17.46
N ALA A 19 -44.73 12.01 18.24
CA ALA A 19 -43.74 12.55 19.15
C ALA A 19 -42.35 12.07 18.71
N ASP A 20 -41.79 12.75 17.70
CA ASP A 20 -40.34 12.93 17.43
C ASP A 20 -40.05 13.41 15.99
N LEU A 21 -41.03 13.94 15.26
CA LEU A 21 -40.76 14.70 14.03
C LEU A 21 -40.37 16.15 14.34
N ARG A 22 -39.24 16.33 15.03
CA ARG A 22 -38.44 17.55 14.83
C ARG A 22 -37.52 17.31 13.64
N VAL A 23 -38.08 17.39 12.44
CA VAL A 23 -37.26 17.57 11.23
C VAL A 23 -36.74 18.99 11.27
N VAL A 24 -35.60 19.18 11.95
CA VAL A 24 -34.77 20.35 11.71
C VAL A 24 -34.25 20.17 10.29
N LEU A 25 -34.77 20.98 9.35
CA LEU A 25 -34.20 21.15 8.02
C LEU A 25 -32.83 21.80 8.17
N ASN A 26 -31.83 21.00 8.55
CA ASN A 26 -30.44 21.37 8.36
C ASN A 26 -30.17 21.37 6.85
N PRO A 27 -29.36 22.31 6.33
CA PRO A 27 -28.91 22.25 4.94
C PRO A 27 -28.31 20.87 4.66
N ALA A 28 -28.60 20.32 3.47
CA ALA A 28 -28.07 19.04 3.05
C ALA A 28 -26.52 19.09 3.15
N PRO A 29 -25.87 18.13 3.84
CA PRO A 29 -24.42 18.06 3.86
C PRO A 29 -23.92 17.92 2.42
N ALA A 30 -22.85 18.62 2.06
CA ALA A 30 -22.23 18.43 0.76
C ALA A 30 -21.67 17.00 0.61
N ALA A 31 -21.48 16.54 -0.63
CA ALA A 31 -20.93 15.23 -0.96
C ALA A 31 -19.45 15.13 -0.59
N ALA A 32 -19.00 13.98 -0.07
CA ALA A 32 -17.63 13.79 0.41
C ALA A 32 -16.57 14.34 -0.55
N GLN A 33 -15.50 14.88 0.03
CA GLN A 33 -14.37 15.39 -0.72
C GLN A 33 -13.08 14.96 -0.03
N ASP A 34 -12.22 14.31 -0.80
CA ASP A 34 -10.84 14.05 -0.44
C ASP A 34 -9.99 15.19 -0.97
N ILE A 35 -9.31 15.88 -0.05
CA ILE A 35 -8.44 17.01 -0.38
C ILE A 35 -7.01 16.59 -0.10
N GLU A 36 -6.24 16.38 -1.17
CA GLU A 36 -4.80 16.13 -1.04
C GLU A 36 -4.10 17.38 -0.50
N LEU A 37 -3.37 17.21 0.60
CA LEU A 37 -2.54 18.25 1.21
C LEU A 37 -1.15 18.23 0.56
N ALA A 38 -1.06 18.53 -0.74
CA ALA A 38 0.17 18.39 -1.52
C ALA A 38 1.17 19.55 -1.33
N ASP A 39 0.68 20.73 -0.94
CA ASP A 39 1.40 22.00 -1.05
C ASP A 39 1.62 22.70 0.29
N GLY A 40 2.53 23.69 0.29
CA GLY A 40 2.74 24.60 1.43
C GLY A 40 3.47 23.99 2.62
N TRP A 41 4.04 22.80 2.45
CA TRP A 41 4.80 22.11 3.48
C TRP A 41 6.21 22.69 3.66
N ARG A 42 6.69 22.66 4.90
CA ARG A 42 8.05 23.04 5.30
C ARG A 42 8.62 22.01 6.26
N LEU A 43 9.94 21.84 6.24
CA LEU A 43 10.69 20.89 7.03
C LEU A 43 11.72 21.59 7.92
N ALA A 44 11.82 21.18 9.18
CA ALA A 44 12.93 21.54 10.05
C ALA A 44 13.41 20.35 10.89
N SER A 45 14.67 20.42 11.31
CA SER A 45 15.18 19.57 12.38
C SER A 45 14.43 19.85 13.68
N ALA A 46 14.06 18.81 14.42
CA ALA A 46 13.60 18.97 15.79
C ALA A 46 14.76 19.22 16.78
N THR A 47 16.00 18.90 16.37
CA THR A 47 17.19 19.14 17.20
C THR A 47 17.41 20.64 17.40
N GLY A 48 17.47 21.08 18.65
CA GLY A 48 17.71 22.48 19.00
C GLY A 48 16.49 23.39 18.81
N LEU A 49 15.34 22.87 18.38
CA LEU A 49 14.11 23.63 18.27
C LEU A 49 13.42 23.73 19.63
N ALA A 50 13.30 24.95 20.17
CA ALA A 50 12.68 25.17 21.48
C ALA A 50 11.15 25.10 21.46
N ALA A 51 10.52 25.28 20.29
CA ALA A 51 9.08 25.24 20.13
C ALA A 51 8.56 23.80 20.13
N ASP A 52 7.49 23.54 20.88
CA ASP A 52 6.83 22.24 20.94
C ASP A 52 5.74 22.09 19.85
N GLY A 53 5.17 20.89 19.72
CA GLY A 53 4.13 20.62 18.72
C GLY A 53 2.89 21.52 18.84
N LYS A 54 2.58 22.01 20.06
CA LYS A 54 1.50 22.97 20.28
C LYS A 54 1.82 24.32 19.62
N ALA A 55 3.01 24.87 19.86
CA ALA A 55 3.43 26.12 19.25
C ALA A 55 3.54 25.98 17.71
N LEU A 56 4.11 24.88 17.23
CA LEU A 56 4.34 24.63 15.80
C LEU A 56 3.04 24.45 15.00
N SER A 57 2.03 23.83 15.58
CA SER A 57 0.71 23.66 14.95
C SER A 57 -0.24 24.84 15.16
N THR A 58 0.25 25.99 15.65
CA THR A 58 -0.57 27.20 15.81
C THR A 58 -0.40 28.13 14.60
N PRO A 59 -1.48 28.80 14.13
CA PRO A 59 -1.39 29.84 13.11
C PRO A 59 -0.42 30.96 13.53
N GLY A 60 0.37 31.46 12.58
CA GLY A 60 1.30 32.57 12.82
C GLY A 60 2.66 32.19 13.42
N PHE A 61 2.96 30.91 13.62
CA PHE A 61 4.33 30.47 13.89
C PHE A 61 5.25 30.85 12.71
N ASP A 62 6.40 31.44 13.02
CA ASP A 62 7.40 31.83 12.02
C ASP A 62 8.29 30.64 11.65
N ASP A 63 7.98 30.02 10.51
CA ASP A 63 8.74 28.95 9.89
C ASP A 63 9.51 29.43 8.65
N ALA A 64 9.76 30.74 8.52
CA ALA A 64 10.38 31.33 7.33
C ALA A 64 11.75 30.71 6.99
N ALA A 65 12.51 30.30 8.01
CA ALA A 65 13.83 29.69 7.89
C ALA A 65 13.81 28.15 7.70
N TRP A 66 12.63 27.53 7.66
CA TRP A 66 12.50 26.09 7.42
C TRP A 66 12.69 25.76 5.94
N HIS A 67 13.14 24.55 5.66
CA HIS A 67 13.32 24.06 4.28
C HIS A 67 11.96 23.96 3.58
N PRO A 68 11.74 24.65 2.45
CA PRO A 68 10.52 24.50 1.68
C PRO A 68 10.43 23.08 1.11
N VAL A 69 9.27 22.45 1.25
CA VAL A 69 8.99 21.18 0.56
C VAL A 69 8.39 21.50 -0.79
N ARG A 70 9.07 21.09 -1.87
CA ARG A 70 8.64 21.38 -3.25
C ARG A 70 7.24 20.86 -3.53
N ARG A 71 6.97 19.62 -3.12
CA ARG A 71 5.66 18.95 -3.22
C ARG A 71 5.65 17.72 -2.32
N MET A 72 4.52 17.44 -1.68
CA MET A 72 4.30 16.19 -0.96
C MET A 72 3.80 15.07 -1.88
N PRO A 73 4.03 13.79 -1.53
CA PRO A 73 4.86 13.33 -0.41
C PRO A 73 6.36 13.50 -0.67
N ALA A 74 7.16 13.56 0.41
CA ALA A 74 8.60 13.69 0.33
C ALA A 74 9.31 13.21 1.60
N THR A 75 10.39 12.44 1.41
CA THR A 75 11.31 12.04 2.49
C THR A 75 12.26 13.16 2.87
N VAL A 76 12.87 13.06 4.05
CA VAL A 76 13.81 14.05 4.59
C VAL A 76 14.97 14.29 3.63
N LEU A 77 15.67 13.24 3.18
CA LEU A 77 16.80 13.42 2.25
C LEU A 77 16.39 13.98 0.90
N GLN A 78 15.20 13.64 0.39
CA GLN A 78 14.69 14.27 -0.83
C GLN A 78 14.56 15.79 -0.64
N ILE A 79 13.94 16.23 0.45
CA ILE A 79 13.72 17.66 0.72
C ILE A 79 15.04 18.40 0.86
N LEU A 80 16.00 17.81 1.57
CA LEU A 80 17.32 18.43 1.79
C LEU A 80 18.16 18.48 0.50
N GLU A 81 18.04 17.49 -0.40
CA GLU A 81 18.64 17.60 -1.74
C GLU A 81 17.94 18.68 -2.57
N ASP A 82 16.60 18.69 -2.60
CA ASP A 82 15.79 19.63 -3.38
C ASP A 82 16.04 21.10 -2.97
N ASP A 83 16.26 21.36 -1.67
CA ASP A 83 16.60 22.69 -1.11
C ASP A 83 18.11 23.01 -1.19
N GLY A 84 18.92 22.10 -1.73
CA GLY A 84 20.36 22.31 -1.96
C GLY A 84 21.25 22.22 -0.72
N VAL A 85 20.74 21.66 0.38
CA VAL A 85 21.56 21.33 1.58
C VAL A 85 22.61 20.29 1.24
N TYR A 86 22.22 19.28 0.45
CA TYR A 86 23.12 18.28 -0.10
C TYR A 86 23.20 18.38 -1.62
N PRO A 87 24.36 18.09 -2.24
CA PRO A 87 24.45 17.97 -3.69
C PRO A 87 23.71 16.71 -4.17
N ASN A 88 23.62 16.51 -5.49
CA ASN A 88 23.03 15.30 -6.09
C ASN A 88 23.59 14.03 -5.42
N LEU A 89 22.74 13.36 -4.64
CA LEU A 89 23.06 12.23 -3.78
C LEU A 89 23.42 10.98 -4.59
N TYR A 90 22.97 10.92 -5.86
CA TYR A 90 23.23 9.82 -6.77
C TYR A 90 24.59 9.95 -7.46
N TYR A 91 25.28 11.09 -7.36
CA TYR A 91 26.55 11.32 -8.04
C TYR A 91 27.76 10.97 -7.17
N GLY A 92 28.70 10.22 -7.74
CA GLY A 92 29.93 9.79 -7.08
C GLY A 92 29.61 9.08 -5.78
N LYS A 93 30.19 9.57 -4.68
CA LYS A 93 29.92 9.04 -3.34
C LYS A 93 29.20 10.05 -2.46
N ASN A 94 28.48 11.00 -3.05
CA ASN A 94 27.90 12.13 -2.32
C ASN A 94 26.99 11.69 -1.17
N LEU A 95 26.15 10.68 -1.37
CA LEU A 95 25.31 10.10 -0.31
C LEU A 95 26.12 9.56 0.88
N LEU A 96 27.35 9.09 0.64
CA LEU A 96 28.26 8.61 1.69
C LEU A 96 29.08 9.75 2.32
N THR A 97 29.56 10.70 1.51
CA THR A 97 30.58 11.68 1.95
C THR A 97 30.01 13.00 2.41
N GLU A 98 28.86 13.42 1.88
CA GLU A 98 28.27 14.73 2.15
C GLU A 98 27.12 14.68 3.17
N VAL A 99 26.55 13.49 3.41
CA VAL A 99 25.45 13.28 4.34
C VAL A 99 25.97 12.67 5.65
N PRO A 100 25.58 13.19 6.83
CA PRO A 100 25.83 12.52 8.10
C PRO A 100 25.20 11.12 8.12
N GLN A 101 26.01 10.07 8.28
CA GLN A 101 25.54 8.68 8.21
C GLN A 101 24.66 8.26 9.40
N ASP A 102 24.54 9.13 10.40
CA ASP A 102 23.62 9.00 11.53
C ASP A 102 22.45 9.98 11.47
N LEU A 103 22.11 10.51 10.29
CA LEU A 103 20.96 11.41 10.11
C LEU A 103 19.64 10.78 10.60
N TYR A 104 19.53 9.45 10.52
CA TYR A 104 18.42 8.71 11.10
C TYR A 104 18.27 8.97 12.59
N LYS A 105 19.31 9.44 13.32
CA LYS A 105 19.27 9.86 14.74
C LYS A 105 18.46 11.13 15.01
N GLN A 106 18.12 11.88 13.96
CA GLN A 106 17.44 13.17 14.07
C GLN A 106 15.92 13.04 13.86
N ASP A 107 15.15 13.66 14.75
CA ASP A 107 13.71 13.86 14.58
C ASP A 107 13.44 15.07 13.66
N TRP A 108 12.32 15.06 12.94
CA TRP A 108 12.01 16.07 11.93
C TRP A 108 10.59 16.60 12.07
N TRP A 109 10.42 17.91 11.95
CA TRP A 109 9.10 18.55 11.90
C TRP A 109 8.72 18.88 10.47
N TYR A 110 7.56 18.40 10.06
CA TYR A 110 6.83 18.82 8.87
C TYR A 110 5.70 19.75 9.29
N ARG A 111 5.52 20.88 8.61
CA ARG A 111 4.47 21.86 8.91
C ARG A 111 3.78 22.34 7.64
N THR A 112 2.46 22.48 7.66
CA THR A 112 1.69 23.11 6.59
C THR A 112 0.47 23.86 7.13
N THR A 113 -0.18 24.65 6.28
CA THR A 113 -1.48 25.27 6.54
C THR A 113 -2.43 24.99 5.39
N PHE A 114 -3.68 24.62 5.70
CA PHE A 114 -4.71 24.32 4.72
C PHE A 114 -6.07 24.90 5.14
N THR A 115 -7.00 25.05 4.21
CA THR A 115 -8.37 25.49 4.52
C THR A 115 -9.32 24.31 4.41
N ALA A 116 -10.00 23.97 5.50
CA ALA A 116 -11.02 22.91 5.51
C ALA A 116 -12.36 23.46 4.99
N PRO A 117 -13.15 22.69 4.21
CA PRO A 117 -14.50 23.08 3.80
C PRO A 117 -15.41 23.40 5.00
N ALA A 118 -16.37 24.32 4.86
CA ALA A 118 -17.18 24.82 5.99
C ALA A 118 -18.43 23.98 6.31
N ASP A 119 -18.85 23.11 5.38
CA ASP A 119 -20.17 22.48 5.30
C ASP A 119 -20.15 20.97 5.54
N ARG A 120 -19.22 20.51 6.39
CA ARG A 120 -18.99 19.09 6.70
C ARG A 120 -19.23 18.80 8.17
N GLN A 121 -19.58 17.55 8.47
CA GLN A 121 -19.76 17.08 9.85
C GLN A 121 -18.53 16.36 10.36
N THR A 122 -17.87 15.62 9.48
CA THR A 122 -16.72 14.78 9.79
C THR A 122 -15.52 15.22 8.97
N TYR A 123 -14.37 15.32 9.63
CA TYR A 123 -13.07 15.61 9.04
C TYR A 123 -12.06 14.59 9.54
N ARG A 124 -11.35 13.94 8.63
CA ARG A 124 -10.31 12.97 8.98
C ARG A 124 -9.02 13.30 8.25
N LEU A 125 -7.90 13.18 8.95
CA LEU A 125 -6.57 13.21 8.34
C LEU A 125 -6.14 11.79 8.06
N ASP A 126 -5.91 11.49 6.79
CA ASP A 126 -5.44 10.21 6.32
C ASP A 126 -3.97 10.32 5.89
N PHE A 127 -3.14 9.50 6.52
CA PHE A 127 -1.72 9.33 6.26
C PHE A 127 -1.47 7.88 5.83
N PRO A 128 -1.48 7.58 4.52
CA PRO A 128 -1.28 6.22 4.01
C PRO A 128 0.14 5.65 4.20
N GLY A 129 1.12 6.50 4.56
CA GLY A 129 2.50 6.08 4.76
C GLY A 129 3.37 7.17 5.40
N ILE A 130 3.83 6.89 6.62
CA ILE A 130 4.84 7.66 7.35
C ILE A 130 5.96 6.70 7.70
N ASN A 131 7.22 7.09 7.49
CA ASN A 131 8.37 6.33 7.94
C ASN A 131 9.13 7.10 9.04
N TYR A 132 9.23 6.64 10.28
CA TYR A 132 8.65 5.40 10.83
C TYR A 132 7.55 5.66 11.86
N ARG A 133 7.76 6.64 12.76
CA ARG A 133 6.76 7.06 13.75
C ARG A 133 6.44 8.53 13.60
N ALA A 134 5.30 8.97 14.14
CA ALA A 134 5.06 10.40 14.25
C ALA A 134 4.20 10.86 15.43
N GLU A 135 4.41 12.11 15.83
CA GLU A 135 3.41 12.88 16.60
C GLU A 135 2.65 13.80 15.66
N ILE A 136 1.32 13.79 15.71
CA ILE A 136 0.46 14.60 14.84
C ILE A 136 -0.23 15.66 15.66
N TRP A 137 -0.08 16.92 15.24
CA TRP A 137 -0.60 18.10 15.92
C TRP A 137 -1.40 18.97 14.97
N LEU A 138 -2.59 19.39 15.38
CA LEU A 138 -3.48 20.25 14.61
C LEU A 138 -3.99 21.39 15.48
N ASN A 139 -3.80 22.64 15.02
CA ASN A 139 -4.29 23.85 15.69
C ASN A 139 -3.94 23.93 17.20
N GLY A 140 -2.73 23.53 17.57
CA GLY A 140 -2.26 23.55 18.96
C GLY A 140 -2.64 22.32 19.79
N HIS A 141 -3.27 21.31 19.20
CA HIS A 141 -3.70 20.10 19.88
C HIS A 141 -2.98 18.86 19.33
N ARG A 142 -2.50 17.99 20.23
CA ARG A 142 -1.98 16.67 19.85
C ARG A 142 -3.15 15.75 19.49
N VAL A 143 -3.19 15.33 18.24
CA VAL A 143 -4.18 14.41 17.67
C VAL A 143 -3.79 12.97 17.96
N ALA A 144 -2.52 12.62 17.71
CA ALA A 144 -1.96 11.29 17.93
C ALA A 144 -0.49 11.41 18.36
N ASP A 145 0.00 10.41 19.12
CA ASP A 145 1.40 10.29 19.52
C ASP A 145 2.16 9.20 18.76
N ASP A 146 3.46 9.12 19.04
CA ASP A 146 4.44 8.23 18.40
C ASP A 146 4.31 6.75 18.78
N ARG A 147 3.35 6.39 19.64
CA ARG A 147 2.93 5.00 19.89
C ARG A 147 1.73 4.61 19.03
N GLN A 148 0.92 5.60 18.65
CA GLN A 148 -0.25 5.40 17.80
C GLN A 148 0.12 5.45 16.31
N ILE A 149 1.10 6.27 15.94
CA ILE A 149 1.58 6.41 14.57
C ILE A 149 2.94 5.72 14.47
N VAL A 150 2.93 4.48 13.98
CA VAL A 150 4.08 3.58 13.87
C VAL A 150 3.88 2.71 12.64
N GLY A 151 4.93 2.50 11.84
CA GLY A 151 4.93 1.53 10.73
C GLY A 151 4.95 2.19 9.35
N MET A 152 6.00 1.89 8.56
CA MET A 152 6.15 2.42 7.21
C MET A 152 4.94 2.13 6.31
N TYR A 153 4.40 0.91 6.40
CA TYR A 153 3.27 0.43 5.59
C TYR A 153 1.92 0.49 6.34
N ASN A 154 1.86 1.19 7.47
CA ASN A 154 0.59 1.43 8.16
C ASN A 154 -0.11 2.67 7.59
N GLY A 155 -1.39 2.53 7.26
CA GLY A 155 -2.26 3.67 7.04
C GLY A 155 -2.80 4.20 8.37
N HIS A 156 -2.78 5.52 8.56
CA HIS A 156 -3.29 6.16 9.76
C HIS A 156 -4.41 7.15 9.42
N ASP A 157 -5.62 6.84 9.85
CA ASP A 157 -6.82 7.61 9.52
C ASP A 157 -7.46 8.16 10.81
N LEU A 158 -7.30 9.47 11.02
CA LEU A 158 -7.52 10.12 12.31
C LEU A 158 -8.71 11.07 12.26
N ASP A 159 -9.72 10.85 13.10
CA ASP A 159 -10.79 11.84 13.29
C ASP A 159 -10.25 13.11 13.95
N VAL A 160 -10.28 14.20 13.18
CA VAL A 160 -9.82 15.53 13.60
C VAL A 160 -10.95 16.55 13.70
N SER A 161 -12.20 16.11 13.57
CA SER A 161 -13.39 16.98 13.48
C SER A 161 -13.46 18.00 14.62
N ARG A 162 -13.05 17.60 15.84
CA ARG A 162 -13.10 18.45 17.03
C ARG A 162 -12.07 19.59 17.06
N TRP A 163 -11.02 19.52 16.24
CA TRP A 163 -9.93 20.50 16.21
C TRP A 163 -9.89 21.32 14.93
N ILE A 164 -10.59 20.88 13.88
CA ILE A 164 -10.73 21.63 12.63
C ILE A 164 -11.48 22.94 12.89
N GLN A 165 -11.04 23.98 12.19
CA GLN A 165 -11.70 25.27 12.06
C GLN A 165 -12.29 25.37 10.64
N PRO A 166 -13.58 25.01 10.45
CA PRO A 166 -14.19 24.98 9.12
C PRO A 166 -14.20 26.35 8.44
N GLY A 167 -13.88 26.40 7.16
CA GLY A 167 -13.81 27.63 6.36
C GLY A 167 -12.67 28.60 6.73
N ARG A 168 -11.74 28.18 7.60
CA ARG A 168 -10.59 28.97 8.07
C ARG A 168 -9.28 28.22 7.82
N PRO A 169 -8.14 28.93 7.83
CA PRO A 169 -6.83 28.29 7.86
C PRO A 169 -6.66 27.41 9.10
N ASN A 170 -6.17 26.19 8.88
CA ASN A 170 -5.82 25.19 9.88
C ASN A 170 -4.32 24.90 9.74
N THR A 171 -3.60 24.79 10.85
CA THR A 171 -2.16 24.51 10.84
C THR A 171 -1.89 23.11 11.38
N LEU A 172 -1.21 22.31 10.56
CA LEU A 172 -0.80 20.94 10.86
C LEU A 172 0.72 20.92 11.08
N ALA A 173 1.15 20.26 12.15
CA ALA A 173 2.55 19.93 12.39
C ALA A 173 2.67 18.42 12.67
N VAL A 174 3.62 17.78 12.02
CA VAL A 174 3.89 16.34 12.14
C VAL A 174 5.35 16.16 12.51
N LYS A 175 5.63 15.59 13.68
CA LYS A 175 6.98 15.24 14.09
C LYS A 175 7.27 13.82 13.66
N VAL A 176 8.10 13.63 12.64
CA VAL A 176 8.54 12.31 12.19
C VAL A 176 9.77 11.87 12.98
N ILE A 177 9.74 10.63 13.45
CA ILE A 177 10.82 9.96 14.17
C ILE A 177 11.26 8.77 13.29
N PRO A 178 12.49 8.79 12.74
CA PRO A 178 13.02 7.68 11.96
C PRO A 178 13.16 6.40 12.79
N GLU A 179 13.33 5.27 12.10
CA GLU A 179 13.70 4.02 12.75
C GLU A 179 15.03 4.16 13.51
N ARG A 180 15.05 3.67 14.75
CA ARG A 180 16.16 3.67 15.70
C ARG A 180 16.83 2.31 15.78
N ALA A 181 16.03 1.24 15.74
CA ALA A 181 16.52 -0.11 16.00
C ALA A 181 17.37 -0.65 14.84
N ILE A 182 18.36 -1.48 15.18
CA ILE A 182 19.32 -2.09 14.28
C ILE A 182 19.20 -3.61 14.45
N GLN A 183 18.71 -4.28 13.39
CA GLN A 183 18.56 -5.73 13.39
C GLN A 183 19.88 -6.44 13.79
N ASP A 184 19.75 -7.52 14.54
CA ASP A 184 20.85 -8.30 15.10
C ASP A 184 21.77 -7.53 16.10
N VAL A 185 21.41 -6.30 16.48
CA VAL A 185 22.14 -5.48 17.47
C VAL A 185 21.27 -5.14 18.67
N ASP A 186 20.15 -4.44 18.46
CA ASP A 186 19.29 -3.93 19.54
C ASP A 186 17.78 -4.03 19.27
N GLY A 187 17.38 -4.58 18.12
CA GLY A 187 15.97 -4.86 17.81
C GLY A 187 15.65 -4.65 16.34
N VAL A 188 14.36 -4.60 16.00
CA VAL A 188 13.88 -4.28 14.65
C VAL A 188 12.77 -3.24 14.72
N GLU A 189 12.51 -2.58 13.60
CA GLU A 189 11.33 -1.74 13.37
C GLU A 189 10.92 -2.01 11.92
N LEU A 190 9.66 -2.32 11.66
CA LEU A 190 9.27 -2.91 10.37
C LEU A 190 9.16 -1.89 9.22
N ALA A 191 10.27 -1.62 8.53
CA ALA A 191 10.36 -0.75 7.34
C ALA A 191 11.24 -1.38 6.23
N ASP A 192 11.60 -0.63 5.18
CA ASP A 192 12.53 -1.09 4.12
C ASP A 192 13.99 -0.83 4.50
N SER A 193 14.83 -1.87 4.42
CA SER A 193 16.27 -1.76 4.68
C SER A 193 17.13 -1.78 3.41
N TRP A 194 16.57 -1.80 2.20
CA TRP A 194 17.37 -1.83 0.95
C TRP A 194 18.43 -2.95 0.92
N TYR A 195 18.22 -4.01 1.69
CA TYR A 195 19.08 -5.20 1.69
C TYR A 195 19.16 -5.73 0.25
N ASP A 196 20.34 -6.12 -0.24
CA ASP A 196 20.62 -6.50 -1.64
C ASP A 196 20.61 -5.36 -2.68
N TRP A 197 19.88 -4.29 -2.44
CA TRP A 197 19.73 -3.17 -3.38
C TRP A 197 20.83 -2.10 -3.28
N ILE A 198 21.47 -1.96 -2.12
CA ILE A 198 22.61 -1.06 -1.91
C ILE A 198 23.76 -1.78 -1.22
N ASN A 199 24.98 -1.34 -1.50
CA ASN A 199 26.18 -1.97 -0.95
C ASN A 199 26.38 -1.66 0.55
N TRP A 200 26.03 -2.62 1.43
CA TRP A 200 26.18 -2.51 2.89
C TRP A 200 27.62 -2.36 3.39
N ARG A 201 28.63 -2.55 2.52
CA ARG A 201 30.02 -2.20 2.84
C ARG A 201 30.18 -0.70 3.06
N TYR A 202 29.39 0.11 2.34
CA TYR A 202 29.48 1.56 2.40
C TYR A 202 28.31 2.18 3.16
N LEU A 203 27.07 1.80 2.82
CA LEU A 203 25.86 2.40 3.37
C LEU A 203 25.25 1.52 4.45
N GLY A 204 24.55 2.14 5.40
CA GLY A 204 23.94 1.45 6.52
C GLY A 204 24.84 1.37 7.76
N TYR A 205 24.56 0.42 8.65
CA TYR A 205 25.20 0.40 9.98
C TYR A 205 26.68 0.01 9.93
N GLN A 206 27.55 0.88 10.45
CA GLN A 206 29.01 0.69 10.56
C GLN A 206 29.53 0.62 12.01
N GLY A 207 28.63 0.45 12.99
CA GLY A 207 28.96 0.50 14.42
C GLY A 207 29.42 -0.85 15.02
N PRO A 208 29.62 -0.89 16.35
CA PRO A 208 29.94 -2.12 17.07
C PRO A 208 28.92 -3.23 16.82
N ASN A 209 29.36 -4.49 16.85
CA ASN A 209 28.52 -5.67 16.61
C ASN A 209 27.94 -5.78 15.18
N LYS A 210 28.40 -4.96 14.22
CA LYS A 210 28.12 -5.22 12.80
C LYS A 210 28.57 -6.63 12.45
N ASN A 211 27.67 -7.43 11.86
CA ASN A 211 28.04 -8.70 11.29
C ASN A 211 28.77 -8.46 9.94
N PRO A 212 30.03 -8.91 9.76
CA PRO A 212 30.70 -8.75 8.48
C PRO A 212 30.20 -9.72 7.40
N ALA A 213 29.40 -10.72 7.75
CA ALA A 213 28.81 -11.68 6.82
C ALA A 213 27.41 -11.25 6.33
N ASN A 214 26.69 -10.43 7.10
CA ASN A 214 25.34 -9.95 6.79
C ASN A 214 25.27 -8.43 6.91
N GLY A 215 24.69 -7.77 5.92
CA GLY A 215 24.54 -6.31 5.93
C GLY A 215 23.39 -5.78 6.79
N ASN A 216 23.53 -4.54 7.25
CA ASN A 216 22.40 -3.71 7.65
C ASN A 216 22.41 -2.51 6.70
N SER A 217 21.99 -2.71 5.46
CA SER A 217 21.85 -1.64 4.48
C SER A 217 20.76 -0.66 4.92
N PHE A 218 20.96 0.63 4.69
CA PHE A 218 19.92 1.67 4.66
C PHE A 218 20.57 2.99 4.24
N VAL A 219 19.77 3.91 3.69
CA VAL A 219 20.21 5.29 3.45
C VAL A 219 20.35 6.07 4.77
N PRO A 220 21.12 7.16 4.83
CA PRO A 220 21.47 7.83 6.09
C PRO A 220 20.29 8.29 6.98
N ASP A 221 19.16 8.69 6.38
CA ASP A 221 17.93 9.06 7.10
C ASP A 221 16.94 7.91 7.27
N ARG A 222 17.28 6.71 6.78
CA ARG A 222 16.40 5.54 6.68
C ARG A 222 15.08 5.83 5.97
N ASN A 223 15.11 6.70 4.95
CA ASN A 223 13.93 7.16 4.23
C ASN A 223 12.85 7.74 5.15
N ALA A 224 13.25 8.36 6.26
CA ALA A 224 12.30 8.99 7.15
C ALA A 224 11.50 10.08 6.44
N GLY A 225 10.22 10.19 6.77
CA GLY A 225 9.35 11.24 6.27
C GLY A 225 7.93 10.76 6.00
N ILE A 226 7.16 11.62 5.35
CA ILE A 226 5.80 11.32 4.89
C ILE A 226 5.91 10.99 3.41
N TRP A 227 5.87 9.69 3.10
CA TRP A 227 6.28 9.15 1.80
C TRP A 227 5.11 8.74 0.90
N LYS A 228 3.87 8.79 1.42
CA LYS A 228 2.62 8.69 0.62
C LYS A 228 1.76 9.95 0.77
N PRO A 229 0.90 10.28 -0.23
CA PRO A 229 0.10 11.51 -0.22
C PRO A 229 -0.80 11.61 1.02
N VAL A 230 -0.93 12.81 1.58
CA VAL A 230 -1.76 13.08 2.78
C VAL A 230 -3.10 13.65 2.35
N TYR A 231 -4.19 13.16 2.93
CA TYR A 231 -5.53 13.64 2.60
C TYR A 231 -6.28 14.19 3.81
N LEU A 232 -7.00 15.28 3.61
CA LEU A 232 -8.15 15.64 4.45
C LEU A 232 -9.39 15.03 3.81
N ARG A 233 -9.92 13.97 4.42
CA ARG A 233 -11.18 13.34 4.01
C ARG A 233 -12.34 13.96 4.74
N THR A 234 -13.42 14.25 4.02
CA THR A 234 -14.60 14.91 4.59
C THR A 234 -15.88 14.18 4.23
N SER A 235 -16.81 14.11 5.19
CA SER A 235 -18.12 13.48 4.97
C SER A 235 -19.21 14.10 5.86
N GLY A 236 -20.45 13.65 5.66
CA GLY A 236 -21.51 13.77 6.66
C GLY A 236 -21.26 12.85 7.87
N ALA A 237 -22.32 12.52 8.59
CA ALA A 237 -22.28 11.64 9.76
C ALA A 237 -21.73 10.23 9.46
N VAL A 238 -21.83 9.77 8.22
CA VAL A 238 -21.34 8.46 7.78
C VAL A 238 -20.21 8.66 6.79
N SER A 239 -19.14 7.88 6.92
CA SER A 239 -18.10 7.74 5.89
C SER A 239 -18.18 6.36 5.25
N ILE A 240 -17.75 6.29 3.98
CA ILE A 240 -17.52 5.03 3.26
C ILE A 240 -16.02 4.74 3.43
N GLY A 241 -15.70 3.55 3.95
CA GLY A 241 -14.32 3.06 4.06
C GLY A 241 -13.91 2.30 2.80
N ALA A 242 -12.76 1.62 2.87
CA ALA A 242 -12.25 0.82 1.76
C ALA A 242 -13.30 -0.18 1.24
N ALA A 243 -13.43 -0.23 -0.08
CA ALA A 243 -14.35 -1.11 -0.79
C ALA A 243 -13.59 -2.00 -1.79
N THR A 244 -14.22 -3.09 -2.20
CA THR A 244 -13.69 -3.96 -3.26
C THR A 244 -14.83 -4.63 -4.04
N VAL A 245 -14.54 -5.07 -5.25
CA VAL A 245 -15.45 -5.89 -6.06
C VAL A 245 -14.76 -7.20 -6.41
N ASN A 246 -15.30 -8.29 -5.89
CA ASN A 246 -14.87 -9.63 -6.28
C ASN A 246 -15.70 -10.14 -7.45
N SER A 247 -15.05 -10.91 -8.32
CA SER A 247 -15.68 -11.48 -9.51
C SER A 247 -15.46 -12.97 -9.61
N GLU A 248 -16.54 -13.72 -9.81
CA GLU A 248 -16.50 -15.15 -10.11
C GLU A 248 -16.92 -15.39 -11.56
N LEU A 249 -16.12 -16.19 -12.27
CA LEU A 249 -16.41 -16.63 -13.64
C LEU A 249 -16.76 -18.13 -13.62
N PRO A 250 -17.77 -18.59 -14.38
CA PRO A 250 -18.10 -20.00 -14.52
C PRO A 250 -17.12 -20.71 -15.47
N LEU A 251 -15.83 -20.75 -15.11
CA LEU A 251 -14.77 -21.29 -15.96
C LEU A 251 -15.08 -22.75 -16.38
N PRO A 252 -14.78 -23.14 -17.64
CA PRO A 252 -14.02 -22.40 -18.64
C PRO A 252 -14.83 -21.33 -19.39
N ASP A 253 -16.14 -21.25 -19.17
CA ASP A 253 -16.99 -20.24 -19.79
C ASP A 253 -16.70 -18.87 -19.18
N THR A 254 -16.74 -17.84 -20.04
CA THR A 254 -16.43 -16.45 -19.67
C THR A 254 -17.48 -15.47 -20.19
N ASP A 255 -18.63 -16.00 -20.61
CA ASP A 255 -19.78 -15.25 -21.12
C ASP A 255 -20.67 -14.69 -20.00
N SER A 256 -20.32 -14.93 -18.74
CA SER A 256 -21.00 -14.37 -17.58
C SER A 256 -20.07 -14.21 -16.38
N ALA A 257 -20.40 -13.28 -15.49
CA ALA A 257 -19.70 -13.06 -14.23
C ALA A 257 -20.70 -12.81 -13.10
N ARG A 258 -20.32 -13.24 -11.89
CA ARG A 258 -21.00 -12.90 -10.64
C ARG A 258 -20.15 -11.90 -9.89
N LEU A 259 -20.70 -10.74 -9.57
CA LEU A 259 -19.98 -9.69 -8.84
C LEU A 259 -20.50 -9.59 -7.41
N THR A 260 -19.60 -9.48 -6.44
CA THR A 260 -19.93 -9.15 -5.05
C THR A 260 -19.20 -7.87 -4.67
N VAL A 261 -19.95 -6.85 -4.27
CA VAL A 261 -19.40 -5.56 -3.82
C VAL A 261 -19.32 -5.57 -2.30
N TYR A 262 -18.14 -5.35 -1.75
CA TYR A 262 -17.93 -5.17 -0.32
C TYR A 262 -17.62 -3.71 -0.04
N ALA A 263 -18.29 -3.11 0.94
CA ALA A 263 -18.04 -1.73 1.36
C ALA A 263 -18.31 -1.57 2.86
N THR A 264 -17.40 -0.89 3.55
CA THR A 264 -17.56 -0.59 4.98
C THR A 264 -18.16 0.80 5.17
N LEU A 265 -19.13 0.91 6.09
CA LEU A 265 -19.68 2.18 6.54
C LEU A 265 -19.34 2.40 8.01
N HIS A 266 -18.93 3.62 8.35
CA HIS A 266 -18.73 4.04 9.74
C HIS A 266 -19.68 5.20 10.07
N ASN A 267 -20.42 5.10 11.18
CA ASN A 267 -21.24 6.20 11.71
C ASN A 267 -20.51 6.98 12.81
N HIS A 268 -20.00 8.16 12.46
CA HIS A 268 -19.28 9.07 13.36
C HIS A 268 -20.18 9.80 14.35
N SER A 269 -21.50 9.74 14.17
CA SER A 269 -22.44 10.49 15.01
C SER A 269 -22.79 9.75 16.31
N PRO A 270 -23.14 10.48 17.39
CA PRO A 270 -23.64 9.89 18.63
C PRO A 270 -25.09 9.38 18.51
N ALA A 271 -25.69 9.45 17.32
CA ALA A 271 -27.08 9.07 17.05
C ALA A 271 -27.15 7.93 16.04
N ARG A 272 -28.28 7.22 16.03
CA ARG A 272 -28.56 6.25 14.97
C ARG A 272 -28.75 6.98 13.64
N VAL A 273 -28.07 6.51 12.60
CA VAL A 273 -28.20 7.04 11.25
C VAL A 273 -28.93 6.02 10.37
N ARG A 274 -29.84 6.52 9.52
CA ARG A 274 -30.49 5.74 8.47
C ARG A 274 -30.20 6.38 7.11
N GLY A 275 -30.02 5.54 6.10
CA GLY A 275 -29.76 5.95 4.73
C GLY A 275 -29.82 4.79 3.77
N VAL A 276 -29.31 5.00 2.56
CA VAL A 276 -29.16 3.97 1.53
C VAL A 276 -27.72 3.99 1.06
N LEU A 277 -27.04 2.85 1.09
CA LEU A 277 -25.81 2.68 0.31
C LEU A 277 -26.21 2.38 -1.13
N ARG A 278 -25.77 3.22 -2.05
CA ARG A 278 -25.95 3.02 -3.48
C ARG A 278 -24.62 2.67 -4.12
N ALA A 279 -24.60 1.56 -4.85
CA ALA A 279 -23.50 1.16 -5.70
C ALA A 279 -23.92 1.29 -7.18
N THR A 280 -23.15 2.03 -7.97
CA THR A 280 -23.34 2.17 -9.41
C THR A 280 -22.07 1.69 -10.12
N ILE A 281 -22.18 0.67 -10.96
CA ILE A 281 -21.08 0.16 -11.78
C ILE A 281 -21.28 0.63 -13.22
N THR A 282 -20.26 1.27 -13.78
CA THR A 282 -20.28 1.80 -15.15
C THR A 282 -19.08 1.36 -15.95
N ARG A 283 -19.28 1.30 -17.26
CA ARG A 283 -18.23 1.14 -18.27
C ARG A 283 -18.76 1.63 -19.61
N ASP A 284 -17.90 2.27 -20.39
CA ASP A 284 -18.25 2.76 -21.72
C ASP A 284 -18.82 1.64 -22.62
N GLY A 285 -19.98 1.91 -23.21
CA GLY A 285 -20.67 0.95 -24.08
C GLY A 285 -21.44 -0.17 -23.37
N LYS A 286 -21.47 -0.19 -22.02
CA LYS A 286 -22.27 -1.13 -21.23
C LYS A 286 -23.41 -0.40 -20.50
N THR A 287 -24.50 -1.11 -20.24
CA THR A 287 -25.60 -0.60 -19.41
C THR A 287 -25.13 -0.48 -17.96
N PRO A 288 -25.31 0.68 -17.28
CA PRO A 288 -24.99 0.83 -15.87
C PRO A 288 -25.75 -0.16 -14.99
N ILE A 289 -25.06 -0.75 -14.02
CA ILE A 289 -25.66 -1.59 -12.98
C ILE A 289 -25.82 -0.74 -11.73
N ARG A 290 -27.00 -0.83 -11.09
CA ARG A 290 -27.26 -0.08 -9.86
C ARG A 290 -27.90 -0.94 -8.79
N VAL A 291 -27.37 -0.82 -7.58
CA VAL A 291 -27.83 -1.50 -6.38
C VAL A 291 -28.03 -0.45 -5.28
N ASP A 292 -29.17 -0.49 -4.61
CA ASP A 292 -29.52 0.40 -3.50
C ASP A 292 -29.84 -0.49 -2.27
N GLU A 293 -29.05 -0.38 -1.20
CA GLU A 293 -29.22 -1.16 0.04
C GLU A 293 -29.58 -0.24 1.22
N PRO A 294 -30.80 -0.36 1.79
CA PRO A 294 -31.21 0.42 2.97
C PRO A 294 -30.46 0.01 4.23
N VAL A 295 -29.88 0.98 4.94
CA VAL A 295 -28.98 0.74 6.07
C VAL A 295 -29.36 1.56 7.30
N ALA A 296 -29.19 0.96 8.47
CA ALA A 296 -29.40 1.60 9.76
C ALA A 296 -28.21 1.29 10.69
N LEU A 297 -27.40 2.32 10.95
CA LEU A 297 -26.16 2.24 11.73
C LEU A 297 -26.38 2.80 13.13
N ALA A 298 -26.00 2.05 14.16
CA ALA A 298 -25.93 2.52 15.53
C ALA A 298 -24.83 3.59 15.69
N PRO A 299 -24.85 4.39 16.78
CA PRO A 299 -23.77 5.33 17.07
C PRO A 299 -22.40 4.64 17.11
N GLY A 300 -21.40 5.15 16.38
CA GLY A 300 -20.06 4.58 16.33
C GLY A 300 -19.96 3.19 15.68
N GLU A 301 -21.00 2.73 14.99
CA GLU A 301 -20.98 1.41 14.35
C GLU A 301 -20.13 1.41 13.08
N ASP A 302 -19.18 0.48 13.01
CA ASP A 302 -18.57 -0.02 11.79
C ASP A 302 -19.36 -1.22 11.26
N ARG A 303 -19.82 -1.16 10.00
CA ARG A 303 -20.52 -2.27 9.35
C ARG A 303 -20.03 -2.45 7.92
N GLU A 304 -19.53 -3.65 7.62
CA GLU A 304 -19.33 -4.09 6.23
C GLU A 304 -20.65 -4.57 5.63
N LEU A 305 -20.93 -4.13 4.41
CA LEU A 305 -22.04 -4.59 3.58
C LEU A 305 -21.48 -5.45 2.45
N SER A 306 -22.13 -6.59 2.21
CA SER A 306 -21.85 -7.49 1.09
C SER A 306 -23.03 -7.49 0.14
N LEU A 307 -22.89 -6.81 -0.99
CA LEU A 307 -23.93 -6.72 -2.02
C LEU A 307 -23.65 -7.81 -3.07
N GLY A 308 -24.35 -8.94 -2.94
CA GLY A 308 -24.12 -10.12 -3.76
C GLY A 308 -25.20 -10.38 -4.82
N PRO A 309 -24.92 -11.22 -5.82
CA PRO A 309 -25.81 -11.52 -6.94
C PRO A 309 -27.02 -12.39 -6.58
N ASP A 310 -27.06 -12.96 -5.37
CA ASP A 310 -28.20 -13.71 -4.85
C ASP A 310 -29.30 -12.79 -4.31
N GLU A 311 -28.92 -11.62 -3.78
CA GLU A 311 -29.84 -10.57 -3.34
C GLU A 311 -30.11 -9.55 -4.46
N PHE A 312 -29.09 -9.26 -5.27
CA PHE A 312 -29.15 -8.27 -6.36
C PHE A 312 -28.85 -8.93 -7.71
N ALA A 313 -29.90 -9.44 -8.37
CA ALA A 313 -29.77 -10.18 -9.63
C ALA A 313 -29.02 -9.40 -10.74
N GLN A 314 -29.03 -8.08 -10.71
CA GLN A 314 -28.29 -7.20 -11.64
C GLN A 314 -26.75 -7.31 -11.51
N LEU A 315 -26.23 -7.88 -10.43
CA LEU A 315 -24.81 -8.21 -10.27
C LEU A 315 -24.41 -9.53 -10.95
N ARG A 316 -25.35 -10.16 -11.67
CA ARG A 316 -25.06 -11.23 -12.65
C ARG A 316 -24.86 -10.57 -14.00
N VAL A 317 -23.60 -10.36 -14.38
CA VAL A 317 -23.23 -9.67 -15.61
C VAL A 317 -23.15 -10.67 -16.75
N SER A 318 -23.94 -10.47 -17.80
CA SER A 318 -23.82 -11.23 -19.05
C SER A 318 -22.83 -10.57 -20.01
N HIS A 319 -22.01 -11.36 -20.69
CA HIS A 319 -20.96 -10.96 -21.62
C HIS A 319 -20.09 -9.81 -21.06
N PRO A 320 -19.46 -10.01 -19.89
CA PRO A 320 -18.57 -9.01 -19.33
C PRO A 320 -17.37 -8.79 -20.26
N ASP A 321 -16.94 -7.54 -20.40
CA ASP A 321 -15.59 -7.28 -20.88
C ASP A 321 -14.63 -7.67 -19.75
N LEU A 322 -13.75 -8.63 -20.00
CA LEU A 322 -12.82 -9.14 -18.99
C LEU A 322 -11.54 -8.33 -18.98
N TRP A 323 -10.94 -8.18 -17.80
CA TRP A 323 -9.57 -7.70 -17.71
C TRP A 323 -8.59 -8.84 -18.06
N TRP A 324 -7.64 -8.56 -18.94
CA TRP A 324 -6.55 -9.46 -19.31
C TRP A 324 -5.19 -8.77 -19.16
N PRO A 325 -4.12 -9.53 -18.82
CA PRO A 325 -2.76 -9.08 -19.05
C PRO A 325 -2.57 -8.64 -20.50
N TYR A 326 -1.72 -7.64 -20.72
CA TYR A 326 -1.54 -7.03 -22.04
C TYR A 326 -1.04 -8.02 -23.11
N THR A 327 -0.41 -9.13 -22.68
CA THR A 327 0.06 -10.21 -23.55
C THR A 327 -1.03 -11.19 -23.95
N MET A 328 -2.21 -11.12 -23.34
CA MET A 328 -3.33 -12.06 -23.54
C MET A 328 -4.59 -11.36 -24.07
N GLY A 329 -4.76 -10.07 -23.83
CA GLY A 329 -5.95 -9.34 -24.25
C GLY A 329 -5.96 -7.89 -23.79
N ARG A 330 -7.15 -7.29 -23.79
CA ARG A 330 -7.35 -5.92 -23.31
C ARG A 330 -7.49 -5.88 -21.79
N PRO A 331 -6.86 -4.92 -21.10
CA PRO A 331 -7.03 -4.69 -19.67
C PRO A 331 -8.30 -3.87 -19.39
N ASP A 332 -9.47 -4.44 -19.66
CA ASP A 332 -10.74 -3.72 -19.53
C ASP A 332 -11.14 -3.50 -18.06
N LEU A 333 -11.38 -2.24 -17.69
CA LEU A 333 -11.75 -1.81 -16.33
C LEU A 333 -13.19 -1.25 -16.27
N TYR A 334 -13.82 -1.39 -15.10
CA TYR A 334 -15.11 -0.79 -14.75
C TYR A 334 -14.90 0.21 -13.62
N ASP A 335 -15.78 1.20 -13.54
CA ASP A 335 -15.84 2.14 -12.41
C ASP A 335 -16.95 1.70 -11.46
N LEU A 336 -16.65 1.63 -10.17
CA LEU A 336 -17.63 1.54 -9.09
C LEU A 336 -17.73 2.92 -8.43
N HIS A 337 -18.92 3.50 -8.44
CA HIS A 337 -19.28 4.66 -7.65
C HIS A 337 -20.15 4.22 -6.47
N LEU A 338 -19.71 4.53 -5.25
CA LEU A 338 -20.46 4.33 -4.02
C LEU A 338 -20.96 5.67 -3.49
N GLU A 339 -22.23 5.71 -3.06
CA GLU A 339 -22.84 6.88 -2.46
C GLU A 339 -23.65 6.47 -1.23
N PHE A 340 -23.46 7.14 -0.10
CA PHE A 340 -24.38 7.06 1.02
C PHE A 340 -25.39 8.20 0.92
N VAL A 341 -26.65 7.83 0.70
CA VAL A 341 -27.76 8.77 0.49
C VAL A 341 -28.61 8.86 1.75
N GLN A 342 -28.75 10.07 2.29
CA GLN A 342 -29.60 10.37 3.44
C GLN A 342 -30.53 11.53 3.09
N ASN A 343 -31.84 11.36 3.38
CA ASN A 343 -32.88 12.37 3.12
C ASN A 343 -32.87 12.91 1.67
N GLY A 344 -32.52 12.06 0.70
CA GLY A 344 -32.45 12.42 -0.72
C GLY A 344 -31.16 13.14 -1.16
N ALA A 345 -30.20 13.34 -0.26
CA ALA A 345 -28.90 13.95 -0.57
C ALA A 345 -27.75 12.96 -0.37
N VAL A 346 -26.70 13.07 -1.19
CA VAL A 346 -25.45 12.30 -1.06
C VAL A 346 -24.61 12.93 0.04
N THR A 347 -24.34 12.21 1.12
CA THR A 347 -23.57 12.72 2.27
C THR A 347 -22.19 12.08 2.41
N ALA A 348 -21.95 10.99 1.68
CA ALA A 348 -20.63 10.41 1.47
C ALA A 348 -20.58 9.76 0.09
N ALA A 349 -19.41 9.77 -0.53
CA ALA A 349 -19.16 9.14 -1.80
C ALA A 349 -17.73 8.61 -1.83
N ASP A 350 -17.52 7.50 -2.53
CA ASP A 350 -16.21 6.95 -2.81
C ASP A 350 -16.23 6.29 -4.19
N SER A 351 -15.07 6.09 -4.80
CA SER A 351 -14.96 5.51 -6.14
C SER A 351 -13.70 4.69 -6.31
N LEU A 352 -13.84 3.55 -6.99
CA LEU A 352 -12.70 2.72 -7.36
C LEU A 352 -12.89 2.14 -8.75
N ARG A 353 -11.80 1.72 -9.36
CA ARG A 353 -11.82 0.91 -10.59
C ARG A 353 -11.49 -0.54 -10.27
N PHE A 354 -12.11 -1.45 -11.00
CA PHE A 354 -11.85 -2.88 -10.89
C PHE A 354 -11.91 -3.56 -12.25
N GLY A 355 -11.26 -4.72 -12.37
CA GLY A 355 -11.30 -5.56 -13.56
C GLY A 355 -12.00 -6.88 -13.28
N ILE A 356 -12.98 -7.25 -14.10
CA ILE A 356 -13.64 -8.56 -14.02
C ILE A 356 -12.66 -9.61 -14.55
N ARG A 357 -12.14 -10.45 -13.65
CA ARG A 357 -11.21 -11.54 -13.99
C ARG A 357 -11.23 -12.63 -12.93
N SER A 358 -10.66 -13.79 -13.27
CA SER A 358 -10.34 -14.83 -12.29
C SER A 358 -8.85 -15.15 -12.35
N ILE A 359 -8.19 -15.12 -11.19
CA ILE A 359 -6.81 -15.58 -11.01
C ILE A 359 -6.85 -16.86 -10.20
N THR A 360 -6.35 -17.96 -10.77
CA THR A 360 -6.22 -19.21 -10.03
C THR A 360 -4.78 -19.64 -9.96
N GLN A 361 -4.38 -20.08 -8.77
CA GLN A 361 -3.09 -20.70 -8.54
C GLN A 361 -3.24 -22.21 -8.44
N GLY A 362 -2.20 -22.93 -8.86
CA GLY A 362 -2.07 -24.36 -8.63
C GLY A 362 -0.62 -24.75 -8.45
N ARG A 363 -0.39 -26.02 -8.15
CA ARG A 363 0.91 -26.64 -8.28
C ARG A 363 0.77 -27.93 -9.10
N ASP A 364 1.73 -28.25 -9.95
CA ASP A 364 1.66 -29.46 -10.78
C ASP A 364 1.80 -30.75 -9.93
N GLY A 365 1.08 -31.81 -10.29
CA GLY A 365 0.95 -33.01 -9.44
C GLY A 365 1.92 -34.14 -9.75
N GLU A 366 2.49 -34.20 -10.95
CA GLU A 366 3.21 -35.40 -11.45
C GLU A 366 4.36 -35.04 -12.42
N ASP A 367 5.57 -35.54 -12.11
CA ASP A 367 6.59 -36.02 -13.05
C ASP A 367 7.15 -35.12 -14.18
N THR A 368 7.23 -33.80 -14.03
CA THR A 368 8.24 -33.02 -14.78
C THR A 368 9.09 -32.17 -13.85
N VAL A 369 10.31 -32.69 -13.59
CA VAL A 369 11.33 -32.19 -12.66
C VAL A 369 11.13 -32.65 -11.21
N ALA A 370 11.55 -33.89 -10.93
CA ALA A 370 11.65 -34.40 -9.57
C ALA A 370 12.82 -33.74 -8.80
N GLY A 371 12.46 -33.07 -7.68
CA GLY A 371 13.28 -32.83 -6.47
C GLY A 371 13.07 -31.45 -5.82
N PRO A 372 12.92 -31.30 -4.48
CA PRO A 372 12.70 -32.28 -3.40
C PRO A 372 11.29 -32.16 -2.78
N ASP A 373 10.43 -33.04 -3.29
CA ASP A 373 9.41 -33.85 -2.61
C ASP A 373 7.99 -33.29 -2.33
N ALA A 374 7.14 -33.58 -3.33
CA ALA A 374 5.69 -33.87 -3.30
C ALA A 374 4.67 -32.77 -3.66
N GLY A 375 5.08 -31.51 -3.89
CA GLY A 375 4.11 -30.43 -4.06
C GLY A 375 4.08 -29.67 -5.39
N GLY A 376 4.92 -29.99 -6.37
CA GLY A 376 4.85 -29.42 -7.73
C GLY A 376 5.31 -27.98 -7.92
N SER A 377 5.48 -27.53 -9.16
CA SER A 377 5.75 -26.13 -9.50
C SER A 377 4.49 -25.28 -9.48
N PHE A 378 4.57 -24.11 -8.85
CA PHE A 378 3.54 -23.09 -8.81
C PHE A 378 3.21 -22.61 -10.22
N TYR A 379 1.93 -22.54 -10.57
CA TYR A 379 1.48 -21.95 -11.83
C TYR A 379 0.26 -21.08 -11.62
N LEU A 380 0.04 -20.17 -12.57
CA LEU A 380 -1.10 -19.27 -12.60
C LEU A 380 -1.96 -19.53 -13.83
N LYS A 381 -3.26 -19.37 -13.67
CA LYS A 381 -4.20 -19.20 -14.79
C LYS A 381 -4.93 -17.88 -14.64
N VAL A 382 -5.17 -17.22 -15.78
CA VAL A 382 -5.99 -16.02 -15.88
C VAL A 382 -7.21 -16.35 -16.72
N ASN A 383 -8.40 -16.15 -16.15
CA ASN A 383 -9.69 -16.45 -16.78
C ASN A 383 -9.70 -17.89 -17.35
N GLY A 384 -9.13 -18.84 -16.60
CA GLY A 384 -9.04 -20.26 -16.96
C GLY A 384 -7.94 -20.63 -17.98
N LYS A 385 -7.11 -19.68 -18.44
CA LYS A 385 -6.00 -19.92 -19.38
C LYS A 385 -4.65 -19.88 -18.67
N ASP A 386 -3.76 -20.81 -19.01
CA ASP A 386 -2.40 -20.86 -18.45
C ASP A 386 -1.64 -19.56 -18.70
N PHE A 387 -0.98 -19.06 -17.66
CA PHE A 387 -0.21 -17.82 -17.69
C PHE A 387 1.25 -18.09 -17.35
N LEU A 388 2.09 -18.11 -18.38
CA LEU A 388 3.54 -18.18 -18.21
C LEU A 388 4.08 -16.81 -17.80
N VAL A 389 4.62 -16.75 -16.58
CA VAL A 389 5.26 -15.55 -16.04
C VAL A 389 6.65 -15.38 -16.68
N ARG A 390 6.89 -14.19 -17.20
CA ARG A 390 8.19 -13.65 -17.61
C ARG A 390 8.39 -12.38 -16.80
N GLY A 391 9.04 -12.53 -15.66
CA GLY A 391 9.07 -11.53 -14.60
C GLY A 391 10.31 -10.66 -14.60
N ALA A 392 10.24 -9.56 -13.85
CA ALA A 392 11.38 -8.80 -13.36
C ALA A 392 11.06 -8.27 -11.95
N THR A 393 12.08 -8.07 -11.12
CA THR A 393 11.91 -7.39 -9.82
C THR A 393 11.93 -5.88 -10.03
N TYR A 394 11.00 -5.17 -9.40
CA TYR A 394 10.91 -3.70 -9.41
C TYR A 394 11.40 -3.12 -8.08
N THR A 395 11.98 -1.93 -8.15
CA THR A 395 12.27 -1.10 -6.99
C THR A 395 11.91 0.37 -7.24
N PRO A 396 11.35 1.08 -6.24
CA PRO A 396 11.13 2.52 -6.32
C PRO A 396 12.46 3.27 -6.38
N ASP A 397 12.36 4.58 -6.49
CA ASP A 397 13.51 5.45 -6.28
C ASP A 397 14.11 5.26 -4.87
N LEU A 398 15.43 5.36 -4.73
CA LEU A 398 16.17 5.13 -3.48
C LEU A 398 15.69 6.02 -2.32
N LEU A 399 15.18 7.21 -2.62
CA LEU A 399 14.66 8.14 -1.62
C LEU A 399 13.13 8.07 -1.50
N TYR A 400 12.48 7.07 -2.10
CA TYR A 400 11.02 6.97 -2.23
C TYR A 400 10.38 8.21 -2.87
N ARG A 401 11.09 8.86 -3.82
CA ARG A 401 10.53 10.00 -4.57
C ARG A 401 9.24 9.60 -5.25
N TYR A 402 8.18 10.36 -5.00
CA TYR A 402 6.91 10.20 -5.69
C TYR A 402 6.98 10.85 -7.08
N ASP A 403 7.22 10.03 -8.10
CA ASP A 403 7.37 10.43 -9.49
C ASP A 403 6.55 9.50 -10.42
N PRO A 404 5.27 9.84 -10.66
CA PRO A 404 4.42 9.07 -11.57
C PRO A 404 4.94 8.97 -13.00
N ASP A 405 5.75 9.94 -13.47
CA ASP A 405 6.32 9.91 -14.82
C ASP A 405 7.43 8.87 -14.92
N ARG A 406 8.29 8.76 -13.89
CA ARG A 406 9.27 7.67 -13.77
C ARG A 406 8.58 6.31 -13.72
N ASP A 407 7.53 6.19 -12.92
CA ASP A 407 6.77 4.94 -12.79
C ASP A 407 6.11 4.53 -14.12
N ALA A 408 5.50 5.48 -14.84
CA ALA A 408 4.93 5.24 -16.16
C ALA A 408 6.00 4.79 -17.18
N ALA A 409 7.19 5.40 -17.15
CA ALA A 409 8.30 5.02 -18.00
C ALA A 409 8.79 3.59 -17.72
N ILE A 410 8.91 3.21 -16.44
CA ILE A 410 9.32 1.84 -16.04
C ILE A 410 8.29 0.80 -16.49
N LEU A 411 7.00 1.06 -16.26
CA LEU A 411 5.93 0.17 -16.73
C LEU A 411 5.91 0.04 -18.26
N SER A 412 6.23 1.13 -18.98
CA SER A 412 6.36 1.10 -20.44
C SER A 412 7.55 0.23 -20.87
N TYR A 413 8.71 0.36 -20.21
CA TYR A 413 9.87 -0.49 -20.48
C TYR A 413 9.58 -1.97 -20.21
N ALA A 414 8.86 -2.31 -19.14
CA ALA A 414 8.45 -3.69 -18.88
C ALA A 414 7.66 -4.27 -20.06
N ARG A 415 6.69 -3.50 -20.58
CA ARG A 415 5.90 -3.92 -21.75
C ARG A 415 6.75 -4.09 -23.01
N ASP A 416 7.61 -3.12 -23.30
CA ASP A 416 8.48 -3.12 -24.48
C ASP A 416 9.47 -4.30 -24.46
N LEU A 417 9.93 -4.71 -23.26
CA LEU A 417 10.78 -5.89 -23.06
C LEU A 417 10.01 -7.22 -23.16
N GLY A 418 8.68 -7.19 -23.20
CA GLY A 418 7.86 -8.40 -23.15
C GLY A 418 7.73 -9.03 -21.76
N VAL A 419 8.13 -8.30 -20.70
CA VAL A 419 7.94 -8.67 -19.29
C VAL A 419 6.45 -8.52 -18.98
N ASN A 420 5.86 -9.58 -18.43
CA ASN A 420 4.41 -9.64 -18.17
C ASN A 420 4.05 -9.79 -16.69
N MET A 421 5.02 -9.69 -15.78
CA MET A 421 4.76 -9.50 -14.36
C MET A 421 5.92 -8.76 -13.69
N LEU A 422 5.64 -7.86 -12.75
CA LEU A 422 6.66 -7.28 -11.89
C LEU A 422 6.51 -7.80 -10.46
N ARG A 423 7.61 -8.20 -9.82
CA ARG A 423 7.67 -8.54 -8.40
C ARG A 423 8.15 -7.34 -7.59
N LEU A 424 7.41 -7.00 -6.55
CA LEU A 424 7.70 -5.93 -5.60
C LEU A 424 7.83 -6.57 -4.22
N GLU A 425 9.07 -6.71 -3.79
CA GLU A 425 9.39 -7.24 -2.47
C GLU A 425 9.33 -6.11 -1.44
N SER A 426 8.18 -6.03 -0.74
CA SER A 426 7.66 -4.96 0.15
C SER A 426 7.55 -3.56 -0.42
N LYS A 427 8.34 -3.21 -1.43
CA LYS A 427 8.50 -1.92 -2.11
C LYS A 427 7.20 -1.37 -2.74
N ILE A 428 6.16 -1.25 -1.92
CA ILE A 428 4.77 -0.89 -2.23
C ILE A 428 4.68 0.63 -2.23
N SER A 429 5.17 1.22 -3.32
CA SER A 429 5.40 2.67 -3.45
C SER A 429 4.10 3.47 -3.33
N SER A 430 3.21 3.36 -4.31
CA SER A 430 1.98 4.14 -4.36
C SER A 430 0.83 3.41 -5.06
N ALA A 431 -0.41 3.74 -4.67
CA ALA A 431 -1.60 3.27 -5.38
C ALA A 431 -1.55 3.65 -6.88
N ARG A 432 -0.99 4.81 -7.21
CA ARG A 432 -0.85 5.27 -8.60
C ARG A 432 -0.03 4.31 -9.47
N PHE A 433 1.03 3.69 -8.93
CA PHE A 433 1.79 2.66 -9.65
C PHE A 433 0.91 1.45 -9.99
N VAL A 434 0.09 1.01 -9.04
CA VAL A 434 -0.83 -0.13 -9.20
C VAL A 434 -1.95 0.21 -10.19
N GLU A 435 -2.51 1.42 -10.12
CA GLU A 435 -3.50 1.93 -11.08
C GLU A 435 -2.95 1.97 -12.52
N MET A 436 -1.71 2.41 -12.70
CA MET A 436 -1.08 2.37 -14.03
C MET A 436 -0.87 0.94 -14.50
N ALA A 437 -0.49 0.03 -13.61
CA ALA A 437 -0.37 -1.38 -13.95
C ALA A 437 -1.73 -2.00 -14.33
N ASP A 438 -2.83 -1.60 -13.69
CA ASP A 438 -4.20 -1.98 -14.06
C ASP A 438 -4.53 -1.51 -15.48
N GLU A 439 -4.29 -0.23 -15.79
CA GLU A 439 -4.55 0.40 -17.08
C GLU A 439 -3.69 -0.21 -18.21
N MET A 440 -2.44 -0.55 -17.88
CA MET A 440 -1.47 -1.06 -18.84
C MET A 440 -1.52 -2.58 -19.00
N GLY A 441 -2.29 -3.28 -18.17
CA GLY A 441 -2.42 -4.74 -18.21
C GLY A 441 -1.17 -5.47 -17.73
N ILE A 442 -0.44 -4.93 -16.74
CA ILE A 442 0.82 -5.51 -16.24
C ILE A 442 0.56 -6.16 -14.87
N PRO A 443 0.50 -7.49 -14.79
CA PRO A 443 0.42 -8.21 -13.52
C PRO A 443 1.50 -7.83 -12.50
N LEU A 444 1.14 -7.82 -11.23
CA LEU A 444 2.02 -7.50 -10.11
C LEU A 444 1.99 -8.61 -9.06
N MET A 445 3.17 -8.92 -8.53
CA MET A 445 3.36 -9.75 -7.35
C MET A 445 3.89 -8.87 -6.22
N TYR A 446 3.17 -8.83 -5.10
CA TYR A 446 3.58 -8.14 -3.88
C TYR A 446 3.89 -9.13 -2.78
N GLY A 447 4.60 -8.70 -1.74
CA GLY A 447 4.80 -9.49 -0.53
C GLY A 447 5.78 -8.84 0.42
N TRP A 448 6.01 -9.47 1.57
CA TRP A 448 7.02 -8.99 2.52
C TRP A 448 8.44 -9.29 2.06
N MET A 449 9.40 -8.50 2.55
CA MET A 449 10.79 -8.57 2.11
C MET A 449 11.61 -9.53 2.94
N CYS A 450 12.62 -10.11 2.30
CA CYS A 450 13.51 -11.04 2.92
C CYS A 450 14.52 -10.38 3.86
N CYS A 451 15.31 -11.24 4.50
CA CYS A 451 16.70 -10.99 4.90
C CYS A 451 16.91 -9.91 5.99
N ASN A 452 15.84 -9.24 6.40
CA ASN A 452 15.86 -8.11 7.30
C ASN A 452 14.70 -8.17 8.32
N GLN A 453 14.41 -7.03 8.94
CA GLN A 453 13.36 -6.77 9.92
C GLN A 453 12.08 -7.62 9.74
N TRP A 454 11.57 -7.79 8.52
CA TRP A 454 10.32 -8.52 8.23
C TRP A 454 10.39 -10.05 8.40
N GLU A 455 11.58 -10.63 8.40
CA GLU A 455 11.80 -12.08 8.59
C GLU A 455 12.62 -12.40 9.86
N LYS A 456 12.87 -11.38 10.69
CA LYS A 456 13.52 -11.51 12.00
C LYS A 456 12.49 -11.73 13.11
N TRP A 457 11.53 -12.63 12.91
CA TRP A 457 10.40 -12.86 13.85
C TRP A 457 10.83 -13.13 15.30
N GLN A 458 12.02 -13.69 15.53
CA GLN A 458 12.56 -13.93 16.87
C GLN A 458 12.99 -12.64 17.60
N GLN A 459 13.18 -11.53 16.89
CA GLN A 459 13.46 -10.20 17.42
C GLN A 459 12.20 -9.35 17.57
N TRP A 460 11.06 -9.79 17.06
CA TRP A 460 9.81 -9.04 17.14
C TRP A 460 9.27 -9.00 18.57
N ASP A 461 8.97 -7.80 19.04
CA ASP A 461 8.23 -7.59 20.27
C ASP A 461 6.70 -7.49 20.01
N ASP A 462 5.94 -7.09 21.03
CA ASP A 462 4.48 -6.94 20.91
C ASP A 462 4.07 -5.78 20.00
N GLU A 463 4.87 -4.72 19.91
CA GLU A 463 4.63 -3.62 18.99
C GLU A 463 4.89 -4.06 17.55
N ASP A 464 5.99 -4.76 17.27
CA ASP A 464 6.31 -5.27 15.93
C ASP A 464 5.21 -6.21 15.42
N ARG A 465 4.71 -7.12 16.26
CA ARG A 465 3.60 -8.02 15.90
C ARG A 465 2.31 -7.27 15.58
N ARG A 466 2.05 -6.16 16.28
CA ARG A 466 0.90 -5.29 16.01
C ARG A 466 1.09 -4.54 14.69
N VAL A 467 2.25 -3.92 14.51
CA VAL A 467 2.61 -3.18 13.29
C VAL A 467 2.55 -4.09 12.07
N ALA A 468 3.07 -5.33 12.14
CA ALA A 468 2.99 -6.28 11.04
C ALA A 468 1.55 -6.57 10.60
N GLN A 469 0.64 -6.76 11.56
CA GLN A 469 -0.78 -7.03 11.27
C GLN A 469 -1.50 -5.79 10.71
N GLU A 470 -1.24 -4.61 11.27
CA GLU A 470 -1.77 -3.34 10.77
C GLU A 470 -1.25 -3.02 9.36
N SER A 471 0.02 -3.34 9.10
CA SER A 471 0.68 -3.12 7.80
C SER A 471 0.06 -4.03 6.77
N MET A 472 -0.13 -5.31 7.10
CA MET A 472 -0.77 -6.24 6.19
C MET A 472 -2.20 -5.84 5.88
N ARG A 473 -3.01 -5.45 6.87
CA ARG A 473 -4.36 -4.95 6.61
C ARG A 473 -4.34 -3.74 5.69
N SER A 474 -3.50 -2.74 5.99
CA SER A 474 -3.37 -1.51 5.20
C SER A 474 -2.96 -1.78 3.75
N GLN A 475 -1.98 -2.66 3.52
CA GLN A 475 -1.52 -2.94 2.17
C GLN A 475 -2.51 -3.83 1.41
N ILE A 476 -3.14 -4.82 2.04
CA ILE A 476 -4.17 -5.63 1.38
C ILE A 476 -5.41 -4.80 1.05
N ASP A 477 -5.83 -3.88 1.94
CA ASP A 477 -6.93 -2.95 1.65
C ASP A 477 -6.63 -2.07 0.43
N MET A 478 -5.40 -1.55 0.31
CA MET A 478 -4.98 -0.81 -0.89
C MET A 478 -5.01 -1.71 -2.13
N LEU A 479 -4.53 -2.94 -2.05
CA LEU A 479 -4.22 -3.77 -3.22
C LEU A 479 -5.39 -4.61 -3.74
N ARG A 480 -6.34 -4.99 -2.88
CA ARG A 480 -7.36 -6.03 -3.19
C ARG A 480 -8.31 -5.69 -4.34
N SER A 481 -8.56 -4.41 -4.60
CA SER A 481 -9.45 -3.96 -5.68
C SER A 481 -8.75 -3.90 -7.05
N HIS A 482 -7.42 -3.88 -7.08
CA HIS A 482 -6.66 -3.63 -8.29
C HIS A 482 -6.62 -4.82 -9.24
N ALA A 483 -6.73 -4.52 -10.54
CA ALA A 483 -6.82 -5.53 -11.59
C ALA A 483 -5.50 -6.22 -11.94
N SER A 484 -4.40 -5.54 -11.69
CA SER A 484 -3.04 -6.00 -11.93
C SER A 484 -2.49 -6.86 -10.81
N VAL A 485 -3.02 -6.76 -9.59
CA VAL A 485 -2.47 -7.50 -8.45
C VAL A 485 -2.86 -8.98 -8.56
N PHE A 486 -1.85 -9.85 -8.65
CA PHE A 486 -2.03 -11.26 -8.98
C PHE A 486 -1.59 -12.19 -7.85
N VAL A 487 -0.52 -11.85 -7.15
CA VAL A 487 0.08 -12.71 -6.12
C VAL A 487 0.43 -11.87 -4.90
N TRP A 488 0.10 -12.38 -3.71
CA TRP A 488 0.64 -11.91 -2.43
C TRP A 488 1.57 -12.97 -1.84
N ALA A 489 2.79 -12.58 -1.44
CA ALA A 489 3.74 -13.44 -0.75
C ALA A 489 3.83 -13.03 0.74
N ASN A 490 3.42 -13.91 1.64
CA ASN A 490 3.47 -13.67 3.09
C ASN A 490 4.90 -13.65 3.67
N GLY A 491 5.86 -14.16 2.91
CA GLY A 491 7.29 -14.15 3.20
C GLY A 491 8.08 -14.30 1.91
N SER A 492 9.35 -13.96 1.96
CA SER A 492 10.26 -14.04 0.82
C SER A 492 11.18 -15.25 0.97
N ASP A 493 12.36 -15.11 1.56
CA ASP A 493 13.29 -16.20 1.87
C ASP A 493 12.75 -17.11 2.97
N GLY A 494 12.18 -16.49 4.00
CA GLY A 494 11.65 -17.15 5.18
C GLY A 494 10.17 -17.45 5.05
N ARG A 495 9.74 -18.56 5.65
CA ARG A 495 8.32 -18.84 5.88
C ARG A 495 7.92 -18.30 7.26
N PRO A 496 6.87 -17.45 7.36
CA PRO A 496 6.43 -16.94 8.65
C PRO A 496 6.10 -18.06 9.65
N PRO A 497 6.40 -17.87 10.96
CA PRO A 497 5.99 -18.78 12.01
C PRO A 497 4.47 -18.98 12.01
N ALA A 498 4.01 -20.13 12.51
CA ALA A 498 2.61 -20.55 12.40
C ALA A 498 1.59 -19.51 12.90
N GLU A 499 1.88 -18.81 14.00
CA GLU A 499 1.00 -17.77 14.54
C GLU A 499 0.91 -16.54 13.61
N VAL A 500 2.06 -16.04 13.14
CA VAL A 500 2.13 -14.91 12.21
C VAL A 500 1.41 -15.26 10.91
N LEU A 501 1.69 -16.45 10.38
CA LEU A 501 1.07 -16.93 9.16
C LEU A 501 -0.45 -17.08 9.27
N ALA A 502 -0.94 -17.63 10.37
CA ALA A 502 -2.38 -17.75 10.62
C ALA A 502 -3.05 -16.37 10.69
N ASN A 503 -2.41 -15.38 11.32
CA ASN A 503 -2.90 -14.00 11.34
C ASN A 503 -2.93 -13.40 9.93
N TYR A 504 -1.90 -13.63 9.13
CA TYR A 504 -1.84 -13.17 7.75
C TYR A 504 -2.95 -13.78 6.88
N HIS A 505 -3.16 -15.09 6.94
CA HIS A 505 -4.26 -15.76 6.23
C HIS A 505 -5.64 -15.29 6.69
N ARG A 506 -5.81 -15.04 8.00
CA ARG A 506 -7.05 -14.44 8.52
C ARG A 506 -7.28 -13.05 7.93
N ILE A 507 -6.26 -12.19 7.85
CA ILE A 507 -6.37 -10.86 7.25
C ILE A 507 -6.79 -10.96 5.77
N LEU A 508 -6.17 -11.85 4.99
CA LEU A 508 -6.57 -12.09 3.59
C LEU A 508 -8.03 -12.52 3.48
N THR A 509 -8.48 -13.40 4.37
CA THR A 509 -9.86 -13.88 4.43
C THR A 509 -10.83 -12.76 4.81
N ASP A 510 -10.54 -12.03 5.88
CA ASP A 510 -11.36 -10.92 6.39
C ASP A 510 -11.51 -9.81 5.34
N LEU A 511 -10.48 -9.60 4.52
CA LEU A 511 -10.46 -8.57 3.48
C LEU A 511 -10.88 -9.09 2.10
N HIS A 512 -11.46 -10.29 2.02
CA HIS A 512 -12.00 -10.88 0.79
C HIS A 512 -10.96 -10.96 -0.34
N TRP A 513 -9.70 -11.27 -0.03
CA TRP A 513 -8.65 -11.44 -1.03
C TRP A 513 -8.95 -12.60 -1.97
N GLN A 514 -9.07 -12.33 -3.28
CA GLN A 514 -9.43 -13.31 -4.30
C GLN A 514 -8.26 -13.78 -5.19
N ASN A 515 -7.05 -13.29 -4.94
CA ASN A 515 -5.89 -13.54 -5.80
C ASN A 515 -4.98 -14.64 -5.23
N ALA A 516 -3.94 -15.00 -5.97
CA ALA A 516 -2.98 -16.01 -5.53
C ALA A 516 -2.24 -15.57 -4.26
N THR A 517 -1.87 -16.56 -3.43
CA THR A 517 -1.09 -16.38 -2.21
C THR A 517 -0.03 -17.47 -2.11
N VAL A 518 1.19 -17.05 -1.75
CA VAL A 518 2.29 -17.93 -1.34
C VAL A 518 2.77 -17.55 0.05
N ASP A 519 3.22 -18.52 0.84
CA ASP A 519 3.70 -18.37 2.22
C ASP A 519 5.20 -18.09 2.30
N THR A 520 5.93 -18.39 1.23
CA THR A 520 7.37 -18.16 1.04
C THR A 520 7.63 -18.23 -0.45
N VAL A 521 8.62 -17.48 -0.95
CA VAL A 521 9.08 -17.60 -2.33
C VAL A 521 10.33 -18.47 -2.48
N SER A 522 10.84 -18.99 -1.37
CA SER A 522 12.08 -19.75 -1.29
C SER A 522 11.88 -21.24 -1.00
N SER A 523 12.82 -22.04 -1.50
CA SER A 523 12.96 -23.48 -1.26
C SER A 523 13.82 -23.81 -0.03
N LEU A 524 14.20 -22.82 0.78
CA LEU A 524 15.12 -22.99 1.92
C LEU A 524 14.43 -23.44 3.22
N ASN A 525 13.11 -23.25 3.32
CA ASN A 525 12.36 -23.49 4.55
C ASN A 525 12.22 -24.99 4.87
N ARG A 526 12.38 -25.36 6.14
CA ARG A 526 12.32 -26.75 6.62
C ARG A 526 11.43 -26.86 7.88
N ASP A 527 10.72 -27.97 8.02
CA ASP A 527 10.01 -28.31 9.26
C ASP A 527 10.97 -28.90 10.32
N ALA A 528 10.43 -29.25 11.50
CA ALA A 528 11.21 -29.81 12.60
C ALA A 528 11.84 -31.19 12.27
N ASP A 529 11.29 -31.92 11.31
CA ASP A 529 11.81 -33.20 10.81
C ASP A 529 12.81 -33.01 9.66
N GLY A 530 13.10 -31.75 9.28
CA GLY A 530 13.99 -31.41 8.16
C GLY A 530 13.37 -31.56 6.78
N ARG A 531 12.03 -31.68 6.67
CA ARG A 531 11.34 -31.72 5.38
C ARG A 531 11.14 -30.32 4.81
N THR A 532 11.25 -30.15 3.50
CA THR A 532 10.99 -28.88 2.82
C THR A 532 9.56 -28.42 3.03
N LEU A 533 9.40 -27.20 3.53
CA LEU A 533 8.12 -26.49 3.53
C LEU A 533 7.95 -25.85 2.15
N TRP A 534 7.41 -26.63 1.22
CA TRP A 534 7.35 -26.30 -0.20
C TRP A 534 6.04 -25.62 -0.58
N ASP A 535 6.15 -24.49 -1.31
CA ASP A 535 4.98 -23.73 -1.76
C ASP A 535 4.88 -23.60 -3.30
N GLY A 536 5.69 -24.37 -4.02
CA GLY A 536 5.68 -24.41 -5.48
C GLY A 536 6.59 -23.40 -6.17
N ILE A 537 7.13 -22.45 -5.42
CA ILE A 537 7.98 -21.38 -5.93
C ILE A 537 9.33 -21.41 -5.21
N GLN A 538 10.39 -21.06 -5.91
CA GLN A 538 11.76 -21.15 -5.40
C GLN A 538 12.59 -19.90 -5.67
N MET A 539 13.70 -19.84 -4.93
CA MET A 539 14.71 -18.81 -4.97
C MET A 539 16.09 -19.51 -4.97
N ALA A 540 16.44 -20.12 -6.10
CA ALA A 540 17.66 -20.93 -6.20
C ALA A 540 18.90 -20.11 -6.64
N GLY A 541 18.74 -18.80 -6.89
CA GLY A 541 19.71 -17.99 -7.61
C GLY A 541 19.86 -18.49 -9.06
N PRO A 542 20.98 -18.22 -9.75
CA PRO A 542 22.12 -17.41 -9.33
C PRO A 542 21.77 -15.92 -9.16
N TYR A 543 22.73 -15.20 -8.58
CA TYR A 543 22.78 -13.75 -8.39
C TYR A 543 24.15 -13.20 -8.81
N SER A 544 24.79 -13.89 -9.76
CA SER A 544 26.11 -13.58 -10.31
C SER A 544 26.21 -14.24 -11.67
N TRP A 545 27.14 -13.76 -12.50
CA TRP A 545 27.28 -14.26 -13.86
C TRP A 545 27.35 -15.79 -13.96
N ARG A 546 26.58 -16.34 -14.91
CA ARG A 546 26.66 -17.73 -15.34
C ARG A 546 26.68 -17.80 -16.87
N PRO A 547 27.37 -18.80 -17.46
CA PRO A 547 27.37 -18.97 -18.91
C PRO A 547 25.96 -19.34 -19.40
N PRO A 548 25.57 -19.00 -20.64
CA PRO A 548 24.25 -19.35 -21.18
C PRO A 548 23.88 -20.84 -21.06
N SER A 549 24.86 -21.75 -21.17
CA SER A 549 24.65 -23.19 -21.01
C SER A 549 24.08 -23.59 -19.64
N TYR A 550 24.30 -22.79 -18.59
CA TYR A 550 23.72 -23.00 -17.26
C TYR A 550 22.18 -23.13 -17.33
N TRP A 551 21.53 -22.17 -17.98
CA TRP A 551 20.07 -22.08 -18.08
C TRP A 551 19.44 -23.15 -18.97
N PHE A 552 20.16 -23.64 -19.99
CA PHE A 552 19.65 -24.66 -20.92
C PHE A 552 20.08 -26.09 -20.56
N SER A 553 20.98 -26.26 -19.58
CA SER A 553 21.51 -27.57 -19.17
C SER A 553 20.44 -28.47 -18.56
N ASN A 554 19.36 -27.88 -18.04
CA ASN A 554 18.38 -28.56 -17.23
C ASN A 554 19.05 -29.28 -16.03
N GLN A 555 20.17 -28.78 -15.47
CA GLN A 555 20.85 -29.46 -14.34
C GLN A 555 20.60 -28.76 -13.00
N TYR A 556 20.29 -27.48 -13.05
CA TYR A 556 20.18 -26.62 -11.88
C TYR A 556 18.71 -26.31 -11.58
N ALA A 557 18.37 -26.25 -10.30
CA ALA A 557 17.01 -25.92 -9.85
C ALA A 557 16.54 -24.59 -10.46
N ALA A 558 17.41 -23.57 -10.48
CA ALA A 558 17.21 -22.27 -11.11
C ALA A 558 16.71 -22.30 -12.58
N ALA A 559 17.05 -23.35 -13.33
CA ALA A 559 16.70 -23.48 -14.74
C ALA A 559 15.33 -24.14 -14.98
N ARG A 560 14.56 -24.40 -13.91
CA ARG A 560 13.36 -25.24 -13.92
C ARG A 560 12.30 -24.68 -12.96
N GLY A 561 11.05 -25.11 -13.14
CA GLY A 561 9.94 -24.74 -12.26
C GLY A 561 9.70 -23.23 -12.22
N SER A 562 9.16 -22.75 -11.09
CA SER A 562 8.78 -21.36 -10.90
C SER A 562 9.76 -20.66 -9.97
N SER A 563 10.50 -19.69 -10.52
CA SER A 563 11.45 -18.89 -9.77
C SER A 563 10.88 -17.50 -9.49
N ALA A 564 10.95 -17.05 -8.24
CA ALA A 564 10.53 -15.71 -7.86
C ALA A 564 11.57 -14.64 -8.20
N GLU A 565 12.84 -15.02 -8.17
CA GLU A 565 13.98 -14.16 -8.47
C GLU A 565 15.25 -14.96 -8.73
N GLN A 566 16.02 -14.50 -9.71
CA GLN A 566 17.32 -14.99 -10.11
C GLN A 566 17.84 -14.12 -11.28
N GLY A 567 19.14 -14.12 -11.50
CA GLY A 567 19.75 -13.39 -12.61
C GLY A 567 21.27 -13.51 -12.63
N ASP A 568 21.88 -12.92 -13.65
CA ASP A 568 23.32 -12.81 -13.80
C ASP A 568 23.92 -11.55 -13.13
N ASN A 569 23.08 -10.70 -12.50
CA ASN A 569 23.33 -9.53 -11.62
C ASN A 569 24.33 -8.44 -12.06
N GLU A 570 25.39 -8.71 -12.82
CA GLU A 570 26.36 -7.69 -13.20
C GLU A 570 26.01 -7.00 -14.54
N HIS A 571 25.22 -5.92 -14.46
CA HIS A 571 24.84 -5.12 -15.64
C HIS A 571 25.51 -3.74 -15.63
N ILE A 572 26.54 -3.58 -16.46
CA ILE A 572 27.18 -2.28 -16.67
C ILE A 572 26.27 -1.41 -17.56
N PRO A 573 25.77 -0.26 -17.09
CA PRO A 573 24.88 0.57 -17.89
C PRO A 573 25.65 1.24 -19.05
N PRO A 574 24.94 1.76 -20.07
CA PRO A 574 25.57 2.47 -21.18
C PRO A 574 26.45 3.64 -20.70
N TYR A 575 27.51 3.95 -21.45
CA TYR A 575 28.44 5.05 -21.13
C TYR A 575 27.75 6.41 -20.90
N ALA A 576 26.66 6.67 -21.64
CA ALA A 576 25.86 7.87 -21.45
C ALA A 576 25.25 7.97 -20.04
N SER A 577 24.79 6.85 -19.48
CA SER A 577 24.26 6.77 -18.12
C SER A 577 25.38 6.84 -17.08
N LEU A 578 26.49 6.13 -17.30
CA LEU A 578 27.65 6.14 -16.38
C LEU A 578 28.14 7.57 -16.10
N ARG A 579 28.23 8.42 -17.13
CA ARG A 579 28.65 9.83 -16.97
C ARG A 579 27.70 10.70 -16.16
N ARG A 580 26.47 10.24 -15.88
CA ARG A 580 25.50 10.99 -15.07
C ARG A 580 25.74 10.81 -13.58
N PHE A 581 26.40 9.73 -13.16
CA PHE A 581 26.58 9.41 -11.76
C PHE A 581 28.02 9.03 -11.37
N ILE A 582 28.92 8.74 -12.32
CA ILE A 582 30.33 8.48 -12.03
C ILE A 582 31.18 9.69 -12.47
N PRO A 583 32.04 10.25 -11.59
CA PRO A 583 32.93 11.34 -11.95
C PRO A 583 33.88 10.99 -13.11
N PRO A 584 34.22 11.95 -14.00
CA PRO A 584 35.02 11.69 -15.18
C PRO A 584 36.37 10.99 -14.91
N ASP A 585 37.05 11.36 -13.83
CA ASP A 585 38.33 10.78 -13.41
C ASP A 585 38.19 9.40 -12.74
N LYS A 586 36.96 8.94 -12.51
CA LYS A 586 36.61 7.62 -11.94
C LYS A 586 35.93 6.69 -12.95
N LEU A 587 35.73 7.11 -14.20
CA LEU A 587 35.09 6.28 -15.23
C LEU A 587 35.95 5.07 -15.63
N TRP A 588 37.27 5.17 -15.56
CA TRP A 588 38.17 4.07 -15.94
C TRP A 588 39.55 4.19 -15.28
N PRO A 589 40.16 3.08 -14.81
CA PRO A 589 39.60 1.72 -14.71
C PRO A 589 38.49 1.62 -13.65
N ILE A 590 37.74 0.51 -13.64
CA ILE A 590 36.79 0.18 -12.57
C ILE A 590 37.49 0.32 -11.21
N ASN A 591 36.84 0.99 -10.26
CA ASN A 591 37.42 1.39 -8.99
C ASN A 591 36.36 1.43 -7.87
N ASP A 592 36.77 1.87 -6.68
CA ASP A 592 35.94 1.98 -5.47
C ASP A 592 34.62 2.75 -5.67
N THR A 593 34.55 3.70 -6.62
CA THR A 593 33.32 4.43 -6.97
C THR A 593 32.30 3.53 -7.65
N TRP A 594 32.75 2.61 -8.50
CA TRP A 594 31.86 1.64 -9.14
C TRP A 594 31.25 0.68 -8.12
N PHE A 595 32.08 0.17 -7.20
CA PHE A 595 31.62 -0.74 -6.16
C PHE A 595 30.62 -0.10 -5.20
N PHE A 596 30.67 1.22 -5.01
CA PHE A 596 29.66 1.96 -4.24
C PHE A 596 28.26 1.91 -4.90
N HIS A 597 28.20 1.92 -6.23
CA HIS A 597 26.96 1.87 -7.00
C HIS A 597 26.52 0.44 -7.38
N ALA A 598 27.11 -0.59 -6.78
CA ALA A 598 26.67 -1.97 -6.93
C ALA A 598 25.67 -2.37 -5.82
N GLY A 599 24.88 -3.41 -6.05
CA GLY A 599 24.13 -4.09 -4.98
C GLY A 599 25.06 -4.86 -4.04
N SER A 600 24.52 -5.47 -2.99
CA SER A 600 25.33 -6.33 -2.12
C SER A 600 25.48 -7.74 -2.69
N GLY A 601 26.59 -7.97 -3.39
CA GLY A 601 26.97 -9.26 -3.97
C GLY A 601 28.44 -9.32 -4.32
#